data_AF-A0A0F9ERQ3-F1
#
_entry.id   AF-A0A0F9ERQ3-F1
#
_cell.length_a   1.000
_cell.length_b   1.000
_cell.length_c   1.000
_cell.angle_alpha   90.00
_cell.angle_beta   90.00
_cell.angle_gamma   90.00
#
_symmetry.space_group_name_H-M   'P 1'
#
loop_
_entity.id
_entity.type
_entity.pdbx_description
1 polymer ?
#
loop_
_entity_poly.entity_id
_entity_poly.type
_entity_poly.pdbx_seq_one_letter_code
_entity_poly.pdbx_strand_id
1 'polypeptide(L)'
;MSSDTKEKAASPVESPRVDSNKGPSSNMRVVYVRVPEIIFNHAKAQSYLSGMAWPDYVAKVLEEAGPYPGPASPLKQEPAPAQ
;
A
#
# COMPACT_ATOMS: atom_id res chain seq x y z
N MET A 1 -40.95 -6.51 -31.29
CA MET A 1 -40.56 -5.65 -30.17
C MET A 1 -39.13 -6.01 -29.81
N SER A 2 -38.17 -5.28 -30.34
CA SER A 2 -36.74 -5.50 -30.11
C SER A 2 -36.30 -4.56 -29.00
N SER A 3 -35.89 -5.11 -27.85
CA SER A 3 -35.36 -4.30 -26.76
C SER A 3 -33.88 -4.01 -27.02
N ASP A 4 -33.66 -2.72 -27.23
CA ASP A 4 -32.40 -1.98 -27.27
C ASP A 4 -31.46 -2.39 -26.12
N THR A 5 -30.28 -2.90 -26.45
CA THR A 5 -29.22 -3.17 -25.48
C THR A 5 -28.40 -1.88 -25.33
N LYS A 6 -28.74 -1.07 -24.33
CA LYS A 6 -28.04 0.17 -24.03
C LYS A 6 -26.69 -0.11 -23.38
N GLU A 7 -25.67 -0.01 -24.20
CA GLU A 7 -24.26 0.26 -23.88
C GLU A 7 -24.14 1.26 -22.71
N LYS A 8 -23.48 0.85 -21.64
CA LYS A 8 -22.89 1.77 -20.67
C LYS A 8 -21.45 1.34 -20.44
N ALA A 9 -20.57 1.93 -21.25
CA ALA A 9 -19.14 1.94 -21.04
C ALA A 9 -18.85 2.35 -19.58
N ALA A 10 -18.33 1.42 -18.79
CA ALA A 10 -17.71 1.73 -17.52
C ALA A 10 -16.24 2.05 -17.85
N SER A 11 -15.92 3.34 -17.80
CA SER A 11 -14.59 3.90 -17.97
C SER A 11 -13.53 3.05 -17.26
N PRO A 12 -12.35 2.81 -17.86
CA PRO A 12 -11.25 2.20 -17.13
C PRO A 12 -10.98 3.07 -15.91
N VAL A 13 -10.93 2.44 -14.73
CA VAL A 13 -10.49 3.08 -13.50
C VAL A 13 -9.07 3.58 -13.73
N GLU A 14 -8.97 4.84 -14.10
CA GLU A 14 -7.70 5.54 -14.24
C GLU A 14 -7.07 5.53 -12.85
N SER A 15 -6.02 4.71 -12.69
CA SER A 15 -5.19 4.76 -11.49
C SER A 15 -4.77 6.21 -11.30
N PRO A 16 -4.85 6.80 -10.09
CA PRO A 16 -4.51 8.19 -9.91
C PRO A 16 -3.10 8.42 -10.42
N ARG A 17 -2.97 9.16 -11.53
CA ARG A 17 -1.68 9.65 -12.00
C ARG A 17 -1.20 10.62 -10.94
N VAL A 18 -0.26 10.14 -10.13
CA VAL A 18 0.40 10.96 -9.15
C VAL A 18 1.34 11.86 -9.94
N ASP A 19 0.97 13.14 -10.03
CA ASP A 19 1.84 14.18 -10.56
C ASP A 19 3.09 14.23 -9.67
N SER A 20 4.17 13.59 -10.10
CA SER A 20 5.47 13.54 -9.41
C SER A 20 6.17 14.91 -9.35
N ASN A 21 5.48 16.02 -9.57
CA ASN A 21 6.05 17.35 -9.74
C ASN A 21 5.72 18.33 -8.61
N LYS A 22 5.67 17.84 -7.37
CA LYS A 22 5.96 18.64 -6.17
C LYS A 22 6.56 17.71 -5.12
N GLY A 23 7.88 17.55 -5.17
CA GLY A 23 8.60 16.72 -4.22
C GLY A 23 8.35 17.17 -2.79
N PRO A 24 7.98 16.28 -1.86
CA PRO A 24 8.05 16.60 -0.44
C PRO A 24 9.53 16.81 -0.09
N SER A 25 9.80 17.83 0.72
CA SER A 25 11.11 18.16 1.28
C SER A 25 11.98 16.91 1.57
N SER A 26 13.04 16.78 0.77
CA SER A 26 14.29 15.97 0.82
C SER A 26 14.42 14.61 1.55
N ASN A 27 13.46 14.07 2.31
CA ASN A 27 13.64 12.78 3.00
C ASN A 27 12.35 11.96 3.19
N MET A 28 11.25 12.34 2.55
CA MET A 28 9.98 11.62 2.65
C MET A 28 9.85 10.61 1.51
N ARG A 29 9.63 9.33 1.84
CA ARG A 29 9.42 8.26 0.86
C ARG A 29 7.94 7.89 0.83
N VAL A 30 7.36 7.86 -0.38
CA VAL A 30 6.01 7.37 -0.58
C VAL A 30 6.08 5.88 -0.91
N VAL A 31 5.32 5.07 -0.17
CA VAL A 31 5.24 3.61 -0.37
C VAL A 31 3.81 3.24 -0.71
N TYR A 32 3.62 2.56 -1.84
CA TYR A 32 2.33 2.02 -2.24
C TYR A 32 2.21 0.58 -1.76
N VAL A 33 1.20 0.29 -0.94
CA VAL A 33 0.97 -1.05 -0.36
C VAL A 33 -0.42 -1.51 -0.76
N ARG A 34 -0.54 -2.76 -1.21
CA ARG A 34 -1.83 -3.40 -1.43
C ARG A 34 -2.31 -4.00 -0.11
N VAL A 35 -3.47 -3.58 0.34
CA VAL A 35 -4.10 -4.05 1.58
C VAL A 35 -5.52 -4.52 1.25
N PRO A 36 -5.99 -5.64 1.81
CA PRO A 36 -7.40 -6.03 1.70
C PRO A 36 -8.34 -4.93 2.17
N GLU A 37 -9.43 -4.72 1.44
CA GLU A 37 -10.37 -3.60 1.68
C GLU A 37 -10.92 -3.60 3.11
N ILE A 38 -11.25 -4.78 3.65
CA ILE A 38 -11.75 -4.92 5.03
C ILE A 38 -10.74 -4.38 6.05
N ILE A 39 -9.46 -4.71 5.87
CA ILE A 39 -8.39 -4.26 6.77
C ILE A 39 -8.19 -2.75 6.65
N PHE A 40 -8.18 -2.24 5.42
CA PHE A 40 -8.07 -0.81 5.17
C PHE A 40 -9.22 -0.03 5.81
N ASN A 41 -10.47 -0.46 5.61
CA ASN A 41 -11.64 0.20 6.16
C ASN A 41 -11.64 0.17 7.70
N HIS A 42 -11.24 -0.95 8.30
CA HIS A 42 -11.11 -1.06 9.75
C HIS A 42 -10.07 -0.07 10.29
N ALA A 43 -8.85 -0.08 9.75
CA ALA A 43 -7.79 0.84 10.17
C ALA A 43 -8.21 2.31 9.96
N LYS A 44 -8.85 2.61 8.85
CA LYS A 44 -9.32 3.96 8.55
C LYS A 44 -10.38 4.42 9.55
N ALA A 45 -11.34 3.55 9.92
CA ALA A 45 -12.30 3.84 10.98
C ALA A 45 -11.62 4.11 12.33
N GLN A 46 -10.60 3.32 12.69
CA GLN A 46 -9.82 3.54 13.92
C GLN A 46 -9.09 4.89 13.92
N SER A 47 -8.57 5.33 12.77
CA SER A 47 -7.95 6.66 12.65
C SER A 47 -8.94 7.79 12.94
N TYR A 48 -10.17 7.68 12.40
CA TYR A 48 -11.24 8.66 12.65
C TYR A 48 -11.70 8.67 14.10
N LEU A 49 -11.89 7.49 14.71
CA LEU A 49 -12.30 7.38 16.11
C LEU A 49 -11.22 7.91 17.08
N SER A 50 -9.95 7.80 16.68
CA SER A 50 -8.82 8.33 17.45
C SER A 50 -8.60 9.83 17.24
N GLY A 51 -9.37 10.48 16.34
CA GLY A 51 -9.17 11.88 15.97
C GLY A 51 -7.81 12.16 15.30
N MET A 52 -7.18 11.13 14.73
CA MET A 52 -5.84 11.21 14.15
C MET A 52 -5.93 11.25 12.62
N ALA A 53 -5.06 12.06 11.99
CA ALA A 53 -4.94 12.03 10.54
C ALA A 53 -4.44 10.67 10.06
N TRP A 54 -4.95 10.20 8.92
CA TRP A 54 -4.66 8.87 8.40
C TRP A 54 -3.15 8.57 8.26
N PRO A 55 -2.31 9.46 7.70
CA PRO A 55 -0.87 9.21 7.59
C PRO A 55 -0.19 9.03 8.95
N ASP A 56 -0.54 9.85 9.94
CA ASP A 56 0.01 9.76 11.30
C ASP A 56 -0.42 8.47 12.00
N TYR A 57 -1.67 8.05 11.79
CA TYR A 57 -2.17 6.77 12.31
C TYR A 57 -1.39 5.59 11.72
N VAL A 58 -1.17 5.59 10.40
CA VAL A 58 -0.38 4.54 9.74
C VAL A 58 1.08 4.55 10.22
N ALA A 59 1.68 5.73 10.40
CA ALA A 59 3.04 5.85 10.92
C ALA A 59 3.14 5.22 12.32
N LYS A 60 2.22 5.58 13.23
CA LYS A 60 2.17 5.00 14.58
C LYS A 60 2.03 3.48 14.55
N VAL A 61 1.11 2.95 13.74
CA VAL A 61 0.91 1.50 13.60
C VAL A 61 2.19 0.80 13.12
N LEU A 62 2.92 1.40 12.19
CA LEU A 62 4.19 0.85 11.69
C LEU A 62 5.31 0.93 12.74
N GLU A 63 5.36 1.99 13.54
CA GLU A 63 6.30 2.12 14.65
C GLU A 63 6.04 1.06 15.74
N GLU A 64 4.76 0.84 16.10
CA GLU A 64 4.35 -0.15 17.10
C GLU A 64 4.54 -1.59 16.63
N ALA A 65 4.40 -1.87 15.33
CA ALA A 65 4.61 -3.19 14.76
C ALA A 65 6.08 -3.65 14.82
N GLY A 66 7.02 -2.70 14.94
CA GLY A 66 8.44 -2.97 14.88
C GLY A 66 8.93 -3.43 13.50
N PRO A 67 10.25 -3.54 13.29
CA PRO A 67 10.79 -4.05 12.04
C PRO A 67 10.36 -5.50 11.85
N TYR A 68 9.88 -5.83 10.64
CA TYR A 68 9.57 -7.20 10.29
C TYR A 68 10.84 -8.06 10.49
N PRO A 69 10.83 -9.08 11.37
CA PRO A 69 11.91 -10.04 11.43
C PRO A 69 11.82 -10.84 10.13
N GLY A 70 12.58 -10.43 9.12
CA GLY A 70 12.57 -11.09 7.82
C GLY A 70 12.78 -12.60 7.99
N PRO A 71 12.30 -13.44 7.05
CA PRO A 71 12.89 -14.76 6.92
C PRO A 71 14.40 -14.53 6.80
N ALA A 72 15.19 -15.22 7.61
CA ALA A 72 16.65 -15.15 7.54
C ALA A 72 17.03 -15.11 6.06
N SER A 73 17.68 -14.03 5.62
CA SER A 73 18.17 -13.89 4.25
C SER A 73 18.75 -15.24 3.85
N PRO A 74 18.38 -15.83 2.69
CA PRO A 74 18.97 -17.10 2.28
C PRO A 74 20.48 -16.92 2.35
N LEU A 75 21.11 -17.64 3.29
CA LEU A 75 22.54 -17.64 3.49
C LEU A 75 23.14 -17.81 2.10
N LYS A 76 24.05 -16.89 1.76
CA LYS A 76 24.97 -16.98 0.63
C LYS A 76 25.24 -18.46 0.34
N GLN A 77 24.86 -18.94 -0.85
CA GLN A 77 25.35 -20.21 -1.35
C GLN A 77 26.88 -20.10 -1.35
N GLU A 78 27.50 -20.66 -0.31
CA GLU A 78 28.92 -20.99 -0.32
C GLU A 78 29.09 -22.04 -1.44
N PRO A 79 29.92 -21.78 -2.46
CA PRO A 79 30.18 -22.79 -3.47
C PRO A 79 30.83 -23.99 -2.78
N ALA A 80 30.23 -25.17 -2.95
CA ALA A 80 30.77 -26.42 -2.42
C ALA A 80 32.24 -26.58 -2.84
N PRO A 81 33.16 -26.99 -1.95
CA PRO A 81 34.52 -27.32 -2.35
C PRO A 81 34.46 -28.50 -3.32
N ALA A 82 35.01 -28.29 -4.51
CA ALA A 82 35.25 -29.38 -5.46
C ALA A 82 36.16 -30.41 -4.79
N GLN A 83 35.72 -31.66 -4.74
CA GLN A 83 36.58 -32.84 -4.56
C GLN A 83 36.63 -33.62 -5.86
#